data_AF-A0A8E2AXQ7-F1
#
_entry.id   AF-A0A8E2AXQ7-F1
#
_cell.length_a   1.000
_cell.length_b   1.000
_cell.length_c   1.000
_cell.angle_alpha   90.00
_cell.angle_beta   90.00
_cell.angle_gamma   90.00
#
_symmetry.space_group_name_H-M   'P 1'
#
loop_
_entity.id
_entity.type
_entity.pdbx_description
1 polymer ?
#
loop_
_entity_poly.entity_id
_entity_poly.type
_entity_poly.pdbx_seq_one_letter_code
_entity_poly.pdbx_strand_id
1 'polypeptide(L)'
;MLVVHPSSTCDVCLDPYSWASPSNTPHAIACGHIFCLSCLLLLPEPRCPLCRKAFQEDRIKKLHVDQCNALNDQAQNRDREFLYQVSLCFPEDTSDEQVNDVVSEVHQWLATRTDDSCITYKSLRTAVEGLHKYKLLVVENLQDKNMNRKHVRAVHELRQENRALRAVENAVVLKCTELSE
;
A
#
# COMPACT_ATOMS: atom_id res chain seq x y z
N MET A 1 5.65 -5.27 -15.70
CA MET A 1 4.25 -5.21 -16.15
C MET A 1 4.10 -3.93 -16.96
N LEU A 2 3.75 -4.00 -18.26
CA LEU A 2 3.58 -2.82 -19.10
C LEU A 2 2.13 -2.37 -19.01
N VAL A 3 1.88 -1.20 -18.43
CA VAL A 3 0.54 -0.62 -18.28
C VAL A 3 0.41 0.52 -19.28
N VAL A 4 -0.68 0.51 -20.05
CA VAL A 4 -1.04 1.62 -20.94
C VAL A 4 -2.08 2.47 -20.24
N HIS A 5 -1.79 3.77 -20.11
CA HIS A 5 -2.74 4.71 -19.51
C HIS A 5 -3.98 4.83 -20.40
N PRO A 6 -5.21 5.00 -19.85
CA PRO A 6 -6.42 5.08 -20.67
C PRO A 6 -6.43 6.21 -21.70
N SER A 7 -5.68 7.28 -21.43
CA SER A 7 -5.53 8.41 -22.36
C SER A 7 -4.50 8.15 -23.48
N SER A 8 -3.92 6.96 -23.55
CA SER A 8 -2.92 6.65 -24.57
C SER A 8 -3.61 6.43 -25.92
N THR A 9 -3.13 7.13 -26.94
CA THR A 9 -3.70 7.11 -28.29
C THR A 9 -2.63 6.73 -29.30
N CYS A 10 -3.06 6.39 -30.52
CA CYS A 10 -2.15 6.21 -31.65
C CYS A 10 -1.69 7.58 -32.18
N ASP A 11 -0.39 7.81 -32.35
CA ASP A 11 0.14 9.09 -32.86
C ASP A 11 -0.21 9.38 -34.34
N VAL A 12 -0.86 8.44 -35.04
CA VAL A 12 -1.28 8.60 -36.45
C VAL A 12 -2.76 8.96 -36.56
N CYS A 13 -3.66 8.10 -36.06
CA CYS A 13 -5.10 8.35 -36.12
C CYS A 13 -5.65 9.14 -34.92
N LEU A 14 -4.86 9.28 -33.85
CA LEU A 14 -5.24 9.89 -32.58
C LEU A 14 -6.36 9.16 -31.83
N ASP A 15 -6.80 8.00 -32.31
CA ASP A 15 -7.79 7.18 -31.62
C ASP A 15 -7.18 6.54 -30.37
N PRO A 16 -7.98 6.41 -29.29
CA PRO A 16 -7.61 5.62 -28.12
C PRO A 16 -7.30 4.17 -28.50
N TYR A 17 -6.28 3.60 -27.86
CA TYR A 17 -6.04 2.18 -27.97
C TYR A 17 -7.23 1.39 -27.41
N SER A 18 -7.67 0.38 -28.16
CA SER A 18 -8.78 -0.47 -27.78
C SER A 18 -8.45 -1.93 -28.05
N TRP A 19 -8.88 -2.79 -27.12
CA TRP A 19 -8.74 -4.25 -27.24
C TRP A 19 -10.01 -4.93 -27.73
N ALA A 20 -11.06 -4.15 -28.04
CA ALA A 20 -12.28 -4.66 -28.65
C ALA A 20 -12.03 -5.16 -30.09
N SER A 21 -11.06 -4.56 -30.79
CA SER A 21 -10.63 -4.98 -32.13
C SER A 21 -9.12 -5.06 -32.22
N PRO A 22 -8.55 -6.10 -32.87
CA PRO A 22 -7.10 -6.19 -33.11
C PRO A 22 -6.53 -4.96 -33.83
N SER A 23 -7.31 -4.32 -34.70
CA SER A 23 -6.89 -3.15 -35.49
C SER A 23 -6.44 -1.97 -34.63
N ASN A 24 -7.07 -1.79 -33.46
CA ASN A 24 -6.88 -0.64 -32.58
C ASN A 24 -6.00 -0.97 -31.36
N THR A 25 -5.41 -2.16 -31.31
CA THR A 25 -4.48 -2.53 -30.24
C THR A 25 -3.07 -1.96 -30.50
N PRO A 26 -2.30 -1.65 -29.44
CA PRO A 26 -0.96 -1.11 -29.59
C PRO A 26 0.01 -2.16 -30.14
N HIS A 27 0.78 -1.78 -31.16
CA HIS A 27 1.80 -2.59 -31.80
C HIS A 27 3.12 -1.84 -31.85
N ALA A 28 4.20 -2.53 -31.49
CA ALA A 28 5.55 -2.01 -31.61
C ALA A 28 6.18 -2.48 -32.93
N ILE A 29 6.93 -1.57 -33.56
CA ILE A 29 7.82 -1.87 -34.69
C ILE A 29 9.28 -1.95 -34.20
N ALA A 30 10.19 -2.41 -35.08
CA ALA A 30 11.59 -2.67 -34.72
C ALA A 30 12.36 -1.47 -34.14
N CYS A 31 11.92 -0.24 -34.43
CA CYS A 31 12.54 0.96 -33.85
C CYS A 31 12.00 1.34 -32.45
N GLY A 32 11.02 0.61 -31.91
CA GLY A 32 10.46 0.81 -30.57
C GLY A 32 9.24 1.75 -30.49
N HIS A 33 8.85 2.39 -31.58
CA HIS A 33 7.65 3.24 -31.61
C HIS A 33 6.38 2.39 -31.70
N ILE A 34 5.29 2.93 -31.15
CA ILE A 34 4.03 2.21 -30.95
C ILE A 34 2.91 2.91 -31.70
N PHE A 35 2.13 2.14 -32.46
CA PHE A 35 0.97 2.62 -33.21
C PHE A 35 -0.14 1.56 -33.18
N CYS A 36 -1.35 1.89 -33.62
CA CYS A 36 -2.36 0.86 -33.87
C CYS A 36 -2.02 0.06 -35.15
N LEU A 37 -2.51 -1.18 -35.24
CA LEU A 37 -2.21 -2.06 -36.36
C LEU A 37 -2.75 -1.51 -37.68
N SER A 38 -3.96 -0.94 -37.66
CA SER A 38 -4.56 -0.34 -38.87
C SER A 38 -3.68 0.75 -39.45
N CYS A 39 -3.16 1.65 -38.61
CA CYS A 39 -2.27 2.71 -39.09
C CYS A 39 -0.97 2.16 -39.66
N LEU A 40 -0.37 1.12 -39.06
CA LEU A 40 0.85 0.53 -39.60
C LEU A 40 0.66 -0.11 -40.98
N LEU A 41 -0.49 -0.75 -41.22
CA LEU A 41 -0.80 -1.43 -42.48
C LEU A 41 -1.29 -0.48 -43.58
N LEU A 42 -1.76 0.72 -43.22
CA LEU A 42 -2.23 1.74 -44.18
C LEU A 42 -1.13 2.72 -44.60
N LEU A 43 0.10 2.58 -44.08
CA LEU A 43 1.20 3.42 -44.51
C LEU A 43 1.59 3.11 -45.96
N PRO A 44 1.79 4.13 -46.82
CA PRO A 44 2.20 3.92 -48.21
C PRO A 44 3.62 3.34 -48.32
N GLU A 45 4.47 3.61 -47.33
CA GLU A 45 5.78 2.99 -47.17
C GLU A 45 5.95 2.48 -45.73
N PRO A 46 6.59 1.32 -45.51
CA PRO A 46 6.81 0.77 -44.18
C PRO A 46 7.96 1.50 -43.47
N ARG A 47 7.74 2.78 -43.16
CA ARG A 47 8.65 3.66 -42.41
C ARG A 47 7.93 4.22 -41.20
N CYS A 48 8.63 4.25 -40.07
CA CYS A 48 8.09 4.80 -38.84
C CYS A 48 7.66 6.27 -39.01
N PRO A 49 6.42 6.66 -38.67
CA PRO A 49 5.97 8.05 -38.73
C PRO A 49 6.79 9.02 -37.87
N LEU A 50 7.37 8.54 -36.76
CA LEU A 50 8.11 9.39 -35.80
C LEU A 50 9.59 9.52 -36.15
N CYS A 51 10.27 8.41 -36.47
CA CYS A 51 11.73 8.41 -36.68
C CYS A 51 12.18 8.02 -38.09
N ARG A 52 11.24 7.73 -39.01
CA ARG A 52 11.46 7.40 -40.43
C ARG A 52 12.31 6.15 -40.72
N LYS A 53 12.72 5.40 -39.67
CA LYS A 53 13.37 4.10 -39.83
C LYS A 53 12.43 3.14 -40.55
N ALA A 54 12.95 2.45 -41.56
CA ALA A 54 12.22 1.39 -42.25
C ALA A 54 11.92 0.24 -41.27
N PHE A 55 10.77 -0.38 -41.42
CA PHE A 55 10.38 -1.58 -40.69
C PHE A 55 9.82 -2.63 -41.66
N GLN A 56 9.64 -3.86 -41.19
CA GLN A 56 9.04 -4.94 -41.96
C GLN A 56 7.72 -5.33 -41.28
N GLU A 57 6.68 -5.59 -42.08
CA GLU A 57 5.33 -5.89 -41.57
C GLU A 57 5.28 -7.18 -40.73
N ASP A 58 6.08 -8.19 -41.10
CA ASP A 58 6.23 -9.45 -40.37
C ASP A 58 6.87 -9.28 -38.98
N ARG A 59 7.55 -8.16 -38.75
CA ARG A 59 8.19 -7.80 -37.48
C ARG A 59 7.32 -6.90 -36.60
N ILE A 60 6.10 -6.56 -37.02
CA ILE A 60 5.16 -5.84 -36.17
C ILE A 60 4.74 -6.78 -35.02
N LYS A 61 4.91 -6.34 -33.77
CA LYS A 61 4.57 -7.12 -32.58
C LYS A 61 3.44 -6.46 -31.80
N LYS A 62 2.36 -7.21 -31.59
CA LYS A 62 1.28 -6.81 -30.69
C LYS A 62 1.84 -6.70 -29.27
N LEU A 63 1.58 -5.57 -28.61
CA LEU A 63 1.94 -5.41 -27.21
C LEU A 63 0.83 -5.98 -26.34
N HIS A 64 1.22 -6.93 -25.47
CA HIS A 64 0.39 -7.38 -24.37
C HIS A 64 0.61 -6.44 -23.19
N VAL A 65 -0.42 -5.68 -22.88
CA VAL A 65 -0.40 -4.67 -21.82
C VAL A 65 -1.62 -4.88 -20.95
N ASP A 66 -1.46 -4.60 -19.66
CA ASP A 66 -2.57 -4.65 -18.73
C ASP A 66 -3.42 -3.40 -18.92
N GLN A 67 -4.72 -3.64 -19.12
CA GLN A 67 -5.68 -2.57 -19.31
C GLN A 67 -5.92 -1.91 -17.95
N CYS A 68 -5.50 -0.65 -17.85
CA CYS A 68 -6.07 0.24 -16.86
C CYS A 68 -7.47 0.60 -17.41
N ASN A 69 -8.50 -0.16 -17.05
CA ASN A 69 -9.85 0.07 -17.55
C ASN A 69 -10.42 1.39 -17.02
N ALA A 70 -10.40 2.48 -17.81
CA ALA A 70 -11.08 3.73 -17.48
C ALA A 70 -12.62 3.63 -17.39
N LEU A 71 -13.23 2.52 -17.85
CA LEU A 71 -14.65 2.25 -17.53
C LEU A 71 -14.88 2.01 -16.04
N ASN A 72 -13.82 1.72 -15.28
CA ASN A 72 -13.83 1.75 -13.84
C ASN A 72 -13.50 3.14 -13.27
N ASP A 73 -13.42 4.23 -14.02
CA ASP A 73 -12.96 5.54 -13.49
C ASP A 73 -13.69 5.95 -12.20
N GLN A 74 -14.99 5.72 -12.04
CA GLN A 74 -15.64 5.97 -10.75
C GLN A 74 -15.26 4.97 -9.65
N ALA A 75 -15.05 3.70 -9.99
CA ALA A 75 -14.71 2.65 -9.01
C ALA A 75 -13.21 2.65 -8.65
N GLN A 76 -12.32 2.89 -9.62
CA GLN A 76 -10.88 3.06 -9.45
C GLN A 76 -10.54 4.42 -8.83
N ASN A 77 -11.23 5.51 -9.17
CA ASN A 77 -11.05 6.75 -8.40
C ASN A 77 -11.51 6.57 -6.96
N ARG A 78 -12.58 5.80 -6.73
CA ARG A 78 -13.08 5.53 -5.39
C ARG A 78 -12.20 4.56 -4.61
N ASP A 79 -11.54 3.58 -5.25
CA ASP A 79 -10.54 2.75 -4.58
C ASP A 79 -9.32 3.58 -4.13
N ARG A 80 -8.85 4.52 -4.97
CA ARG A 80 -7.73 5.41 -4.63
C ARG A 80 -8.11 6.38 -3.54
N GLU A 81 -9.32 6.91 -3.59
CA GLU A 81 -9.88 7.74 -2.54
C GLU A 81 -9.95 6.96 -1.22
N PHE A 82 -10.46 5.74 -1.24
CA PHE A 82 -10.50 4.91 -0.04
C PHE A 82 -9.11 4.55 0.49
N LEU A 83 -8.14 4.27 -0.38
CA LEU A 83 -6.75 4.06 0.04
C LEU A 83 -6.18 5.32 0.71
N TYR A 84 -6.50 6.51 0.18
CA TYR A 84 -6.12 7.78 0.79
C TYR A 84 -6.80 7.97 2.15
N GLN A 85 -8.11 7.76 2.25
CA GLN A 85 -8.83 7.85 3.53
C GLN A 85 -8.30 6.87 4.58
N VAL A 86 -8.07 5.61 4.19
CA VAL A 86 -7.44 4.60 5.06
C VAL A 86 -6.06 5.05 5.54
N SER A 87 -5.26 5.69 4.68
CA SER A 87 -3.95 6.20 5.06
C SER A 87 -4.02 7.30 6.13
N LEU A 88 -5.08 8.14 6.09
CA LEU A 88 -5.31 9.20 7.08
C LEU A 88 -5.75 8.66 8.45
N CYS A 89 -6.09 7.38 8.56
CA CYS A 89 -6.49 6.75 9.81
C CYS A 89 -5.33 6.12 10.62
N PHE A 90 -4.11 6.07 10.07
CA PHE A 90 -2.93 5.54 10.76
C PHE A 90 -2.34 6.41 11.89
N PRO A 91 -2.50 7.75 11.93
CA PRO A 91 -2.10 8.53 13.09
C PRO A 91 -2.70 8.00 14.42
N GLU A 92 -1.93 8.09 15.51
CA GLU A 92 -2.35 7.61 16.83
C GLU A 92 -3.52 8.41 17.42
N ASP A 93 -3.70 9.65 16.96
CA ASP A 93 -4.72 10.61 17.40
C ASP A 93 -6.05 10.53 16.63
N THR A 94 -6.13 9.73 15.56
CA THR A 94 -7.39 9.48 14.86
C THR A 94 -8.38 8.74 15.77
N SER A 95 -9.61 9.24 15.88
CA SER A 95 -10.64 8.62 16.73
C SER A 95 -11.09 7.26 16.20
N ASP A 96 -11.47 6.36 17.11
CA ASP A 96 -12.00 5.04 16.73
C ASP A 96 -13.28 5.15 15.90
N GLU A 97 -14.08 6.19 16.13
CA GLU A 97 -15.28 6.48 15.33
C GLU A 97 -14.92 6.76 13.87
N GLN A 98 -13.94 7.64 13.61
CA GLN A 98 -13.46 7.94 12.26
C GLN A 98 -12.89 6.70 11.56
N VAL A 99 -12.14 5.87 12.29
CA VAL A 99 -11.60 4.61 11.75
C VAL A 99 -12.74 3.67 11.37
N ASN A 100 -13.72 3.49 12.24
CA ASN A 100 -14.86 2.59 12.01
C ASN A 100 -15.75 3.06 10.86
N ASP A 101 -15.93 4.37 10.71
CA ASP A 101 -16.70 4.96 9.61
C ASP A 101 -16.04 4.65 8.26
N VAL A 102 -14.75 4.95 8.12
CA VAL A 102 -13.98 4.68 6.89
C VAL A 102 -13.96 3.18 6.58
N VAL A 103 -13.71 2.33 7.57
CA VAL A 103 -13.70 0.87 7.40
C VAL A 103 -15.07 0.35 6.95
N SER A 104 -16.15 0.86 7.56
CA SER A 104 -17.51 0.47 7.21
C SER A 104 -17.89 0.89 5.79
N GLU A 105 -17.53 2.11 5.39
CA GLU A 105 -17.80 2.61 4.02
C GLU A 105 -17.06 1.77 2.98
N VAL A 106 -15.78 1.44 3.23
CA VAL A 106 -14.98 0.59 2.35
C VAL A 106 -15.58 -0.81 2.23
N HIS A 107 -15.97 -1.43 3.35
CA HIS A 107 -16.59 -2.75 3.34
C HIS A 107 -17.93 -2.76 2.59
N GLN A 108 -18.77 -1.76 2.81
CA GLN A 108 -20.05 -1.62 2.10
C GLN A 108 -19.81 -1.47 0.59
N TRP A 109 -18.84 -0.63 0.21
CA TRP A 109 -18.49 -0.43 -1.19
C TRP A 109 -17.93 -1.69 -1.86
N LEU A 110 -17.10 -2.45 -1.15
CA LEU A 110 -16.58 -3.75 -1.60
C LEU A 110 -17.68 -4.82 -1.70
N ALA A 111 -18.67 -4.81 -0.81
CA ALA A 111 -19.76 -5.79 -0.80
C ALA A 111 -20.69 -5.66 -2.01
N THR A 112 -20.86 -4.45 -2.54
CA THR A 112 -21.65 -4.22 -3.77
C THR A 112 -20.99 -4.74 -5.05
N ARG A 113 -19.75 -5.23 -4.98
CA ARG A 113 -18.93 -5.65 -6.13
C ARG A 113 -18.53 -7.11 -5.97
N THR A 114 -19.45 -8.02 -6.32
CA THR A 114 -19.25 -9.47 -6.24
C THR A 114 -18.66 -10.11 -7.50
N ASP A 115 -18.32 -9.32 -8.54
CA ASP A 115 -17.80 -9.90 -9.79
C ASP A 115 -16.27 -9.99 -9.78
N ASP A 116 -15.81 -11.23 -9.86
CA ASP A 116 -14.56 -11.73 -9.32
C ASP A 116 -13.41 -11.59 -10.32
N SER A 117 -12.55 -10.62 -10.06
CA SER A 117 -11.18 -11.04 -9.80
C SER A 117 -10.77 -10.44 -8.47
N CYS A 118 -10.69 -11.30 -7.44
CA CYS A 118 -10.09 -11.05 -6.12
C CYS A 118 -8.80 -10.19 -6.16
N ILE A 119 -8.13 -10.13 -7.31
CA ILE A 119 -6.93 -9.33 -7.55
C ILE A 119 -7.21 -7.82 -7.61
N THR A 120 -8.33 -7.36 -8.20
CA THR A 120 -8.54 -5.93 -8.51
C THR A 120 -8.51 -5.03 -7.28
N TYR A 121 -9.16 -5.44 -6.18
CA TYR A 121 -9.26 -4.65 -4.95
C TYR A 121 -8.45 -5.23 -3.80
N LYS A 122 -7.50 -6.13 -4.09
CA LYS A 122 -6.68 -6.78 -3.07
C LYS A 122 -5.95 -5.78 -2.19
N SER A 123 -5.38 -4.74 -2.80
CA SER A 123 -4.64 -3.68 -2.09
C SER A 123 -5.50 -2.96 -1.06
N LEU A 124 -6.76 -2.64 -1.39
CA LEU A 124 -7.68 -1.96 -0.49
C LEU A 124 -8.11 -2.87 0.67
N ARG A 125 -8.42 -4.14 0.40
CA ARG A 125 -8.73 -5.13 1.44
C ARG A 125 -7.56 -5.30 2.42
N THR A 126 -6.35 -5.46 1.89
CA THR A 126 -5.13 -5.57 2.71
C THR A 126 -4.86 -4.30 3.51
N ALA A 127 -5.11 -3.11 2.95
CA ALA A 127 -4.94 -1.85 3.67
C ALA A 127 -5.90 -1.72 4.87
N VAL A 128 -7.18 -2.06 4.69
CA VAL A 128 -8.19 -2.05 5.77
C VAL A 128 -7.86 -3.06 6.86
N GLU A 129 -7.50 -4.30 6.48
CA GLU A 129 -7.06 -5.32 7.45
C GLU A 129 -5.81 -4.89 8.22
N GLY A 130 -4.87 -4.24 7.52
CA GLY A 130 -3.66 -3.68 8.11
C GLY A 130 -3.96 -2.59 9.12
N LEU A 131 -4.88 -1.67 8.80
CA LEU A 131 -5.31 -0.60 9.70
C LEU A 131 -5.93 -1.16 10.98
N HIS A 132 -6.81 -2.16 10.87
CA HIS A 132 -7.44 -2.79 12.04
C HIS A 132 -6.38 -3.42 12.96
N LYS A 133 -5.45 -4.20 12.40
CA LYS A 133 -4.35 -4.81 13.17
C LYS A 133 -3.47 -3.76 13.81
N TYR A 134 -3.17 -2.68 13.10
CA TYR A 134 -2.39 -1.58 13.62
C TYR A 134 -3.06 -0.91 14.83
N LYS A 135 -4.37 -0.63 14.78
CA LYS A 135 -5.09 -0.02 15.91
C LYS A 135 -5.11 -0.93 17.15
N LEU A 136 -5.27 -2.24 16.97
CA LEU A 136 -5.13 -3.20 18.07
C LEU A 136 -3.73 -3.15 18.69
N LEU A 137 -2.69 -3.11 17.86
CA LEU A 137 -1.30 -3.03 18.30
C LEU A 137 -1.00 -1.71 19.04
N VAL A 138 -1.58 -0.59 18.63
CA VAL A 138 -1.42 0.71 19.33
C VAL A 138 -1.97 0.61 20.75
N VAL A 139 -3.16 0.02 20.92
CA VAL A 139 -3.78 -0.16 22.24
C VAL A 139 -2.94 -1.08 23.13
N GLU A 140 -2.49 -2.22 22.60
CA GLU A 140 -1.63 -3.16 23.32
C GLU A 140 -0.31 -2.50 23.75
N ASN A 141 0.33 -1.77 22.85
CA ASN A 141 1.58 -1.07 23.13
C ASN A 141 1.43 0.02 24.21
N LEU A 142 0.29 0.73 24.24
CA LEU A 142 0.00 1.68 25.32
C LEU A 142 -0.16 0.98 26.68
N GLN A 143 -0.82 -0.19 26.71
CA GLN A 143 -0.95 -1.01 27.92
C GLN A 143 0.41 -1.51 28.39
N ASP A 144 1.22 -2.03 27.49
CA ASP A 144 2.57 -2.52 27.79
C ASP A 144 3.49 -1.40 28.29
N LYS A 145 3.47 -0.22 27.66
CA LYS A 145 4.22 0.95 28.13
C LYS A 145 3.82 1.34 29.54
N ASN A 146 2.52 1.31 29.86
CA ASN A 146 2.02 1.62 31.20
C ASN A 146 2.43 0.56 32.23
N MET A 147 2.35 -0.72 31.87
CA MET A 147 2.79 -1.81 32.73
C MET A 147 4.29 -1.76 32.96
N ASN A 148 5.09 -1.50 31.93
CA ASN A 148 6.54 -1.37 32.06
C ASN A 148 6.92 -0.20 32.97
N ARG A 149 6.25 0.95 32.84
CA ARG A 149 6.43 2.09 33.76
C ARG A 149 6.14 1.72 35.22
N LYS A 150 5.11 0.91 35.49
CA LYS A 150 4.80 0.42 36.85
C LYS A 150 5.88 -0.52 37.37
N HIS A 151 6.33 -1.47 36.55
CA HIS A 151 7.40 -2.40 36.92
C HIS A 151 8.71 -1.67 37.21
N VAL A 152 9.09 -0.68 36.40
CA VAL A 152 10.30 0.14 36.64
C VAL A 152 10.23 0.87 37.98
N ARG A 153 9.06 1.42 38.36
CA ARG A 153 8.87 2.06 39.67
C ARG A 153 8.98 1.07 40.82
N ALA A 154 8.28 -0.07 40.72
CA ALA A 154 8.34 -1.11 41.75
C ALA A 154 9.77 -1.66 41.95
N VAL A 155 10.54 -1.84 40.87
CA VAL A 155 11.95 -2.24 40.95
C VAL A 155 12.80 -1.17 41.64
N HIS A 156 12.54 0.11 41.40
CA HIS A 156 13.25 1.19 42.08
C HIS A 156 12.94 1.21 43.58
N GLU A 157 11.68 1.08 43.97
CA GLU A 157 11.23 1.01 45.37
C GLU A 157 11.86 -0.17 46.10
N LEU A 158 11.76 -1.38 45.55
CA LEU A 158 12.37 -2.58 46.12
C LEU A 158 13.89 -2.46 46.26
N ARG A 159 14.56 -1.78 45.32
CA ARG A 159 16.01 -1.51 45.43
C ARG A 159 16.33 -0.54 46.56
N GLN A 160 15.49 0.46 46.79
CA GLN A 160 15.66 1.41 47.89
C GLN A 160 15.43 0.74 49.24
N GLU A 161 14.38 -0.08 49.36
CA GLU A 161 14.10 -0.88 50.57
C GLU A 161 15.24 -1.86 50.87
N ASN A 162 15.73 -2.59 49.86
CA ASN A 162 16.87 -3.49 50.04
C ASN A 162 18.14 -2.76 50.50
N ARG A 163 18.39 -1.53 50.01
CA ARG A 163 19.51 -0.72 50.48
C ARG A 163 19.33 -0.31 51.95
N ALA A 164 18.12 0.07 52.35
CA ALA A 164 17.82 0.43 53.73
C ALA A 164 17.99 -0.78 54.67
N LEU A 165 17.47 -1.95 54.28
CA LEU A 165 17.61 -3.19 55.05
C LEU A 165 19.09 -3.57 55.23
N ARG A 166 19.89 -3.51 54.17
CA ARG A 166 21.35 -3.77 54.26
C ARG A 166 22.07 -2.77 55.16
N ALA A 167 21.66 -1.50 55.17
CA ALA A 167 22.24 -0.50 56.06
C ALA A 167 21.94 -0.82 57.54
N VAL A 168 20.72 -1.25 57.85
CA VAL A 168 20.33 -1.70 59.19
C VAL A 168 21.10 -2.95 59.59
N GLU A 169 21.17 -3.96 58.71
CA GLU A 169 21.93 -5.20 58.95
C GLU A 169 23.40 -4.89 59.27
N ASN A 170 24.06 -4.07 58.45
CA ASN A 170 25.44 -3.67 58.68
C ASN A 170 25.61 -2.93 60.01
N ALA A 171 24.68 -2.06 60.39
CA ALA A 171 24.74 -1.33 61.67
C ALA A 171 24.58 -2.26 62.87
N VAL A 172 23.68 -3.26 62.78
CA VAL A 172 23.49 -4.27 63.84
C VAL A 172 24.74 -5.12 63.98
N VAL A 173 25.32 -5.60 62.87
CA VAL A 173 26.56 -6.38 62.89
C VAL A 173 27.69 -5.60 63.57
N LEU A 174 27.86 -4.32 63.22
CA LEU A 174 28.88 -3.45 63.84
C LEU A 174 28.68 -3.33 65.35
N LYS A 175 27.43 -3.15 65.80
CA LYS A 175 27.11 -3.05 67.23
C LYS A 175 27.37 -4.36 67.98
N CYS A 176 27.08 -5.51 67.37
CA CYS A 176 27.38 -6.81 67.95
C CYS A 176 28.89 -7.05 68.07
N THR A 177 29.69 -6.65 67.08
CA THR A 177 31.15 -6.75 67.16
C THR A 177 31.72 -5.87 68.27
N GLU A 178 31.22 -4.65 68.44
CA GLU A 178 31.64 -3.74 69.54
C GLU A 178 31.32 -4.27 70.95
N LEU A 179 30.30 -5.12 71.10
CA LEU A 179 29.92 -5.72 72.38
C LEU A 179 30.67 -7.02 72.69
N SER A 180 31.41 -7.55 71.72
CA SER A 180 32.14 -8.81 71.81
C SER A 180 33.64 -8.62 72.12
N GLU A 181 34.11 -7.38 72.12
CA GLU A 181 35.46 -6.94 72.54
C GLU A 181 35.43 -6.41 73.98
#